data_AF-A0A2T1EPQ2-F1
#
_entry.id   AF-A0A2T1EPQ2-F1
#
_cell.length_a   1.000
_cell.length_b   1.000
_cell.length_c   1.000
_cell.angle_alpha   90.00
_cell.angle_beta   90.00
_cell.angle_gamma   90.00
#
_symmetry.space_group_name_H-M   'P 1'
#
loop_
_entity.id
_entity.type
_entity.pdbx_description
1 polymer ?
#
loop_
_entity_poly.entity_id
_entity_poly.type
_entity_poly.pdbx_seq_one_letter_code
_entity_poly.pdbx_strand_id
1 'polypeptide(L)'
;MSQAIRQDIINIAEEQIDEIKQKIDYHTTEYTIEFIVDKYLEQDDGGSGEIYIPEYQRELIWDIDRQSRFIESIILGLPIAAIIVAGIKETGRLEIVDGSQRVRTVVAFMTNQLQLSNLKTLDSLNGSYFKDLAPSRQRKFKNTSLRMIILSDKADEKVRNDIFYRINTSNLDLTPNSNSLLPNS
;
A
#
# COMPACT_ATOMS: atom_id res chain seq x y z
N MET A 1 -20.65 -24.57 32.01
CA MET A 1 -19.35 -23.88 32.14
C MET A 1 -19.38 -23.10 33.44
N SER A 2 -18.42 -23.30 34.36
CA SER A 2 -18.41 -22.61 35.65
C SER A 2 -17.94 -21.15 35.49
N GLN A 3 -18.34 -20.28 36.42
CA GLN A 3 -17.96 -18.86 36.41
C GLN A 3 -16.44 -18.67 36.54
N ALA A 4 -15.75 -19.57 37.24
CA ALA A 4 -14.29 -19.61 37.34
C ALA A 4 -13.62 -19.93 35.99
N ILE A 5 -14.06 -20.98 35.29
CA ILE A 5 -13.53 -21.33 33.96
C ILE A 5 -13.72 -20.17 32.97
N ARG A 6 -14.84 -19.45 33.06
CA ARG A 6 -15.10 -18.27 32.22
C ARG A 6 -14.14 -17.12 32.54
N GLN A 7 -13.80 -16.91 33.80
CA GLN A 7 -12.87 -15.86 34.21
C GLN A 7 -11.43 -16.18 33.78
N ASP A 8 -11.02 -17.44 33.87
CA ASP A 8 -9.69 -17.88 33.42
C ASP A 8 -9.53 -17.69 31.90
N ILE A 9 -10.57 -18.01 31.11
CA ILE A 9 -10.57 -17.76 29.66
C ILE A 9 -10.44 -16.26 29.35
N ILE A 10 -11.12 -15.40 30.11
CA ILE A 10 -11.03 -13.94 29.90
C ILE A 10 -9.62 -13.43 30.21
N ASN A 11 -9.01 -13.87 31.31
CA ASN A 11 -7.67 -13.44 31.68
C ASN A 11 -6.63 -13.87 30.63
N ILE A 12 -6.71 -15.12 30.14
CA ILE A 12 -5.85 -15.60 29.05
C ILE A 12 -6.06 -14.75 27.78
N ALA A 13 -7.30 -14.37 27.48
CA ALA A 13 -7.60 -13.53 26.33
C ALA A 13 -7.01 -12.11 26.47
N GLU A 14 -7.07 -11.50 27.66
CA GLU A 14 -6.47 -10.18 27.92
C GLU A 14 -4.93 -10.23 27.80
N GLU A 15 -4.28 -11.26 28.34
CA GLU A 15 -2.84 -11.47 28.16
C GLU A 15 -2.47 -11.59 26.68
N GLN A 16 -3.25 -12.36 25.91
CA GLN A 16 -3.06 -12.49 24.46
C GLN A 16 -3.27 -11.16 23.71
N ILE A 17 -4.27 -10.36 24.11
CA ILE A 17 -4.55 -9.04 23.51
C ILE A 17 -3.35 -8.11 23.72
N ASP A 18 -2.81 -8.06 24.94
CA ASP A 18 -1.68 -7.19 25.27
C ASP A 18 -0.40 -7.62 24.54
N GLU A 19 -0.12 -8.93 24.47
CA GLU A 19 1.01 -9.47 23.70
C GLU A 19 0.92 -9.11 22.21
N ILE A 20 -0.26 -9.24 21.60
CA ILE A 20 -0.45 -8.93 20.18
C ILE A 20 -0.38 -7.41 19.95
N LYS A 21 -1.01 -6.60 20.80
CA LYS A 21 -0.98 -5.13 20.67
C LYS A 21 0.44 -4.57 20.74
N GLN A 22 1.30 -5.11 21.60
CA GLN A 22 2.70 -4.68 21.69
C GLN A 22 3.48 -4.91 20.39
N LYS A 23 3.09 -5.91 19.59
CA LYS A 23 3.69 -6.20 18.28
C LYS A 23 3.10 -5.36 17.15
N ILE A 24 1.93 -4.75 17.34
CA ILE A 24 1.24 -3.89 16.38
C ILE A 24 1.40 -2.42 16.82
N ASP A 25 2.65 -1.98 16.95
CA ASP A 25 2.97 -0.57 17.11
C ASP A 25 3.07 0.07 15.72
N TYR A 26 2.42 1.22 15.52
CA TYR A 26 2.39 1.93 14.24
C TYR A 26 2.29 3.44 14.43
N HIS A 27 2.74 4.18 13.42
CA HIS A 27 2.50 5.63 13.36
C HIS A 27 2.05 6.03 11.95
N THR A 28 1.46 7.23 11.84
CA THR A 28 1.02 7.78 10.55
C THR A 28 1.89 8.96 10.18
N THR A 29 2.25 9.03 8.91
CA THR A 29 3.00 10.13 8.31
C THR A 29 2.44 10.44 6.93
N GLU A 30 2.89 11.54 6.32
CA GLU A 30 2.51 11.92 4.96
C GLU A 30 3.78 12.24 4.17
N TYR A 31 3.93 11.59 3.01
CA TYR A 31 5.06 11.83 2.11
C TYR A 31 4.56 12.31 0.75
N THR A 32 5.36 13.15 0.10
CA THR A 32 5.05 13.56 -1.27
C THR A 32 5.16 12.37 -2.22
N ILE A 33 4.39 12.39 -3.30
CA ILE A 33 4.51 11.38 -4.37
C ILE A 33 5.95 11.31 -4.86
N GLU A 34 6.62 12.45 -5.04
CA GLU A 34 8.03 12.49 -5.45
C GLU A 34 8.93 11.71 -4.50
N PHE A 35 8.84 11.95 -3.18
CA PHE A 35 9.62 11.21 -2.20
C PHE A 35 9.36 9.70 -2.25
N ILE A 36 8.09 9.29 -2.35
CA ILE A 36 7.74 7.86 -2.43
C ILE A 36 8.32 7.22 -3.70
N VAL A 37 8.23 7.92 -4.84
CA VAL A 37 8.75 7.42 -6.11
C VAL A 37 10.27 7.34 -6.09
N ASP A 38 10.95 8.35 -5.55
CA ASP A 38 12.41 8.35 -5.43
C ASP A 38 12.86 7.18 -4.55
N LYS A 39 12.27 7.02 -3.35
CA LYS A 39 12.59 5.89 -2.45
C LYS A 39 12.23 4.51 -2.99
N TYR A 40 11.30 4.43 -3.94
CA TYR A 40 10.98 3.19 -4.63
C TYR A 40 12.00 2.86 -5.74
N LEU A 41 12.54 3.87 -6.42
CA LEU A 41 13.45 3.72 -7.56
C LEU A 41 14.94 3.72 -7.17
N GLU A 42 15.33 4.41 -6.10
CA GLU A 42 16.69 4.48 -5.59
C GLU A 42 17.14 3.10 -5.10
N GLN A 43 17.96 2.41 -5.88
CA GLN A 43 18.55 1.13 -5.50
C GLN A 43 19.80 1.36 -4.63
N ASP A 44 19.88 0.63 -3.52
CA ASP A 44 21.12 0.50 -2.74
C ASP A 44 22.00 -0.66 -3.27
N ASP A 45 23.09 -0.96 -2.57
CA ASP A 45 24.04 -2.05 -2.90
C ASP A 45 23.37 -3.44 -3.00
N GLY A 46 22.16 -3.60 -2.46
CA GLY A 46 21.35 -4.81 -2.52
C GLY A 46 20.36 -4.86 -3.70
N GLY A 47 20.35 -3.86 -4.59
CA GLY A 47 19.61 -3.87 -5.85
C GLY A 47 18.09 -3.62 -5.74
N SER A 48 17.59 -3.16 -4.60
CA SER A 48 16.17 -2.85 -4.39
C SER A 48 15.96 -1.52 -3.68
N GLY A 49 14.82 -0.88 -3.94
CA GLY A 49 14.43 0.39 -3.31
C GLY A 49 14.31 0.33 -1.78
N GLU A 50 14.49 1.49 -1.13
CA GLU A 50 14.19 1.66 0.30
C GLU A 50 12.71 1.36 0.61
N ILE A 51 11.81 1.70 -0.32
CA ILE A 51 10.40 1.25 -0.30
C ILE A 51 10.26 0.17 -1.37
N TYR A 52 9.81 -1.03 -0.99
CA TYR A 52 9.72 -2.15 -1.94
C TYR A 52 8.40 -2.91 -1.83
N ILE A 53 8.04 -3.57 -2.94
CA ILE A 53 6.89 -4.47 -3.00
C ILE A 53 7.42 -5.91 -2.85
N PRO A 54 6.93 -6.67 -1.87
CA PRO A 54 7.41 -8.02 -1.63
C PRO A 54 7.00 -8.96 -2.77
N GLU A 55 7.74 -10.06 -2.91
CA GLU A 55 7.62 -10.97 -4.06
C GLU A 55 6.23 -11.57 -4.21
N TYR A 56 5.59 -11.92 -3.09
CA TYR A 56 4.24 -12.51 -3.06
C TYR A 56 3.13 -11.57 -3.59
N GLN A 57 3.40 -10.27 -3.79
CA GLN A 57 2.44 -9.31 -4.36
C GLN A 57 2.76 -8.90 -5.81
N ARG A 58 3.81 -9.45 -6.45
CA ARG A 58 4.28 -8.95 -7.76
C ARG A 58 3.31 -9.17 -8.92
N GLU A 59 2.45 -10.19 -8.84
CA GLU A 59 1.52 -10.54 -9.92
C GLU A 59 0.20 -9.76 -9.91
N LEU A 60 -0.12 -9.11 -8.79
CA LEU A 60 -1.30 -8.25 -8.71
C LEU A 60 -0.99 -6.97 -9.50
N ILE A 61 -1.71 -6.71 -10.59
CA ILE A 61 -1.53 -5.51 -11.41
C ILE A 61 -2.91 -4.96 -11.78
N TRP A 62 -3.18 -3.69 -11.44
CA TRP A 62 -4.35 -2.97 -11.95
C TRP A 62 -4.26 -2.82 -13.47
N ASP A 63 -5.40 -2.98 -14.16
CA ASP A 63 -5.48 -2.60 -15.57
C ASP A 63 -5.25 -1.10 -15.78
N ILE A 64 -4.97 -0.72 -17.03
CA ILE A 64 -4.66 0.68 -17.40
C ILE A 64 -5.82 1.62 -17.03
N ASP A 65 -7.07 1.16 -17.12
CA ASP A 65 -8.26 1.96 -16.81
C ASP A 65 -8.35 2.31 -15.32
N ARG A 66 -8.08 1.34 -14.45
CA ARG A 66 -8.05 1.53 -13.00
C ARG A 66 -6.85 2.37 -12.58
N GLN A 67 -5.69 2.15 -13.19
CA GLN A 67 -4.52 3.01 -13.01
C GLN A 67 -4.83 4.46 -13.42
N SER A 68 -5.46 4.67 -14.57
CA SER A 68 -5.81 5.99 -15.09
C SER A 68 -6.78 6.73 -14.17
N ARG A 69 -7.84 6.06 -13.72
CA ARG A 69 -8.80 6.64 -12.75
C ARG A 69 -8.15 7.01 -11.42
N PHE A 70 -7.16 6.24 -10.97
CA PHE A 70 -6.40 6.58 -9.77
C PHE A 70 -5.57 7.86 -9.96
N ILE A 71 -4.91 8.02 -11.11
CA ILE A 71 -4.20 9.26 -11.43
C ILE A 71 -5.15 10.45 -11.57
N GLU A 72 -6.30 10.26 -12.22
CA GLU A 72 -7.37 11.27 -12.28
C GLU A 72 -7.81 11.72 -10.88
N SER A 73 -7.96 10.77 -9.95
CA SER A 73 -8.32 11.04 -8.55
C SER A 73 -7.27 11.91 -7.85
N ILE A 74 -5.98 11.62 -8.04
CA ILE A 74 -4.87 12.42 -7.49
C ILE A 74 -4.89 13.84 -8.09
N ILE A 75 -5.04 13.97 -9.41
CA ILE A 75 -5.01 15.27 -10.09
C ILE A 75 -6.18 16.16 -9.65
N LEU A 76 -7.34 15.56 -9.36
CA LEU A 76 -8.54 16.22 -8.84
C LEU A 76 -8.47 16.51 -7.32
N GLY A 77 -7.51 15.95 -6.60
CA GLY A 77 -7.38 16.12 -5.15
C GLY A 77 -8.42 15.33 -4.35
N LEU A 78 -8.86 14.17 -4.87
CA LEU A 78 -9.77 13.29 -4.14
C LEU A 78 -9.04 12.59 -2.99
N PRO A 79 -9.74 12.25 -1.88
CA PRO A 79 -9.15 11.47 -0.80
C PRO A 79 -8.63 10.12 -1.29
N ILE A 80 -7.35 9.84 -1.01
CA ILE A 80 -6.70 8.57 -1.33
C ILE A 80 -6.53 7.76 -0.04
N ALA A 81 -6.89 6.48 -0.07
CA ALA A 81 -6.63 5.57 1.04
C ALA A 81 -5.13 5.54 1.38
N ALA A 82 -4.80 5.32 2.65
CA ALA A 82 -3.40 5.28 3.10
C ALA A 82 -2.63 4.09 2.52
N ILE A 83 -1.35 4.29 2.22
CA ILE A 83 -0.41 3.20 1.94
C ILE A 83 0.03 2.62 3.29
N ILE A 84 0.09 1.30 3.40
CA ILE A 84 0.54 0.64 4.64
C ILE A 84 1.87 -0.02 4.34
N VAL A 85 2.87 0.27 5.16
CA VAL A 85 4.21 -0.30 5.05
C VAL A 85 4.65 -0.85 6.40
N ALA A 86 5.60 -1.77 6.38
CA ALA A 86 6.24 -2.29 7.57
C ALA A 86 7.75 -2.07 7.53
N GLY A 87 8.32 -1.60 8.63
CA GLY A 87 9.76 -1.51 8.80
C GLY A 87 10.41 -2.89 8.88
N ILE A 88 11.49 -3.09 8.13
CA ILE A 88 12.31 -4.30 8.19
C ILE A 88 13.51 -4.03 9.09
N LYS A 89 13.55 -4.68 10.25
CA LYS A 89 14.55 -4.42 11.29
C LYS A 89 15.99 -4.59 10.80
N GLU A 90 16.24 -5.59 9.96
CA GLU A 90 17.57 -5.97 9.49
C GLU A 90 18.15 -4.96 8.49
N THR A 91 17.28 -4.28 7.74
CA THR A 91 17.69 -3.43 6.61
C THR A 91 17.28 -1.97 6.76
N GLY A 92 16.35 -1.66 7.67
CA GLY A 92 15.71 -0.35 7.78
C GLY A 92 14.74 -0.02 6.63
N ARG A 93 14.55 -0.93 5.67
CA ARG A 93 13.67 -0.72 4.52
C ARG A 93 12.20 -0.81 4.90
N LEU A 94 11.35 -0.30 4.02
CA LEU A 94 9.90 -0.30 4.16
C LEU A 94 9.28 -1.28 3.14
N GLU A 95 8.72 -2.37 3.64
CA GLU A 95 7.95 -3.31 2.82
C GLU A 95 6.51 -2.83 2.69
N ILE A 96 5.98 -2.77 1.47
CA ILE A 96 4.57 -2.42 1.24
C ILE A 96 3.66 -3.59 1.62
N VAL A 97 2.78 -3.35 2.61
CA VAL A 97 1.73 -4.27 3.09
C VAL A 97 0.39 -3.96 2.41
N ASP A 98 0.08 -2.69 2.12
CA ASP A 98 -1.09 -2.34 1.32
C ASP A 98 -0.78 -1.11 0.46
N GLY A 99 -1.40 -1.06 -0.72
CA GLY A 99 -1.24 0.04 -1.67
C GLY A 99 -0.15 -0.16 -2.70
N SER A 100 0.31 -1.39 -2.91
CA SER A 100 1.27 -1.74 -3.97
C SER A 100 0.83 -1.22 -5.35
N GLN A 101 -0.45 -1.33 -5.68
CA GLN A 101 -1.00 -0.80 -6.94
C GLN A 101 -0.96 0.71 -7.04
N ARG A 102 -1.20 1.42 -5.93
CA ARG A 102 -1.14 2.88 -5.86
C ARG A 102 0.29 3.36 -6.10
N VAL A 103 1.26 2.73 -5.44
CA VAL A 103 2.69 3.03 -5.61
C VAL A 103 3.14 2.72 -7.05
N ARG A 104 2.85 1.53 -7.58
CA ARG A 104 3.17 1.17 -8.97
C ARG A 104 2.58 2.15 -9.97
N THR A 105 1.33 2.58 -9.75
CA THR A 105 0.65 3.51 -10.66
C THR A 105 1.31 4.88 -10.67
N VAL A 106 1.65 5.46 -9.50
CA VAL A 106 2.33 6.77 -9.48
C VAL A 106 3.74 6.69 -10.06
N VAL A 107 4.46 5.59 -9.81
CA VAL A 107 5.79 5.34 -10.40
C VAL A 107 5.68 5.24 -11.92
N ALA A 108 4.76 4.41 -12.44
CA ALA A 108 4.56 4.22 -13.87
C ALA A 108 4.15 5.54 -14.56
N PHE A 109 3.29 6.34 -13.92
CA PHE A 109 2.92 7.63 -14.47
C PHE A 109 4.11 8.60 -14.50
N MET A 110 4.80 8.80 -13.37
CA MET A 110 5.93 9.74 -13.28
C MET A 110 7.11 9.36 -14.18
N THR A 111 7.31 8.06 -14.45
CA THR A 111 8.35 7.56 -15.36
C THR A 111 7.88 7.49 -16.82
N ASN A 112 6.69 8.00 -17.15
CA ASN A 112 6.09 7.99 -18.49
C ASN A 112 5.87 6.58 -19.07
N GLN A 113 5.65 5.59 -18.20
CA GLN A 113 5.31 4.22 -18.58
C GLN A 113 3.79 3.98 -18.59
N LEU A 114 3.00 4.90 -18.03
CA LEU A 114 1.53 4.87 -18.07
C LEU A 114 0.99 6.01 -18.94
N GLN A 115 0.26 5.66 -20.01
CA GLN A 115 -0.58 6.58 -20.78
C GLN A 115 -1.99 6.56 -20.19
N LEU A 116 -2.55 7.74 -19.90
CA LEU A 116 -3.90 7.82 -19.35
C LEU A 116 -4.95 7.43 -20.40
N SER A 117 -5.94 6.66 -19.99
CA SER A 117 -7.02 6.21 -20.87
C SER A 117 -8.35 6.08 -20.13
N ASN A 118 -9.46 6.07 -20.89
CA ASN A 118 -10.82 5.87 -20.42
C ASN A 118 -11.28 6.81 -19.28
N LEU A 119 -10.67 7.98 -19.16
CA LEU A 119 -11.08 9.04 -18.24
C LEU A 119 -12.40 9.68 -18.68
N LYS A 120 -13.26 9.98 -17.71
CA LYS A 120 -14.58 10.58 -17.94
C LYS A 120 -14.68 12.01 -17.43
N THR A 121 -13.93 12.37 -16.39
CA THR A 121 -14.00 13.71 -15.79
C THR A 121 -12.95 14.63 -16.40
N LEU A 122 -11.72 14.14 -16.54
CA LEU A 122 -10.60 14.79 -17.21
C LEU A 122 -10.35 14.11 -18.56
N ASP A 123 -11.39 14.01 -19.38
CA ASP A 123 -11.35 13.32 -20.68
C ASP A 123 -10.29 13.88 -21.65
N SER A 124 -9.99 15.17 -21.57
CA SER A 124 -8.91 15.83 -22.32
C SER A 124 -7.50 15.34 -21.95
N LEU A 125 -7.32 14.63 -20.83
CA LEU A 125 -6.06 14.00 -20.46
C LEU A 125 -5.89 12.59 -21.05
N ASN A 126 -6.92 12.01 -21.67
CA ASN A 126 -6.79 10.74 -22.37
C ASN A 126 -5.68 10.84 -23.45
N GLY A 127 -4.81 9.84 -23.50
CA GLY A 127 -3.63 9.82 -24.37
C GLY A 127 -2.40 10.55 -23.82
N SER A 128 -2.50 11.23 -22.67
CA SER A 128 -1.38 11.97 -22.09
C SER A 128 -0.51 11.11 -21.17
N TYR A 129 0.80 11.33 -21.22
CA TYR A 129 1.78 10.88 -20.22
C TYR A 129 2.07 12.01 -19.22
N PHE A 130 2.82 11.71 -18.16
CA PHE A 130 3.20 12.72 -17.16
C PHE A 130 3.98 13.90 -17.76
N LYS A 131 4.90 13.63 -18.70
CA LYS A 131 5.69 14.65 -19.42
C LYS A 131 4.84 15.63 -20.23
N ASP A 132 3.62 15.23 -20.62
CA ASP A 132 2.71 16.04 -21.44
C ASP A 132 1.90 17.03 -20.58
N LEU A 133 1.92 16.86 -19.25
CA LEU A 133 1.29 17.81 -18.33
C LEU A 133 2.08 19.12 -18.29
N ALA A 134 1.37 20.24 -18.13
CA ALA A 134 2.00 21.54 -17.90
C ALA A 134 3.00 21.48 -16.72
N PRO A 135 4.16 22.18 -16.76
CA PRO A 135 5.16 22.10 -15.69
C PRO A 135 4.62 22.43 -14.29
N SER A 136 3.66 23.34 -14.20
CA SER A 136 2.98 23.66 -12.93
C SER A 136 2.13 22.49 -12.42
N ARG A 137 1.49 21.73 -13.32
CA ARG A 137 0.73 20.53 -12.98
C ARG A 137 1.64 19.38 -12.56
N GLN A 138 2.78 19.18 -13.23
CA GLN A 138 3.79 18.19 -12.82
C GLN A 138 4.27 18.46 -11.39
N ARG A 139 4.60 19.72 -11.06
CA ARG A 139 5.00 20.12 -9.70
C ARG A 139 3.89 19.86 -8.67
N LYS A 140 2.63 20.21 -8.98
CA LYS A 140 1.50 19.94 -8.08
C LYS A 140 1.29 18.45 -7.83
N PHE A 141 1.41 17.63 -8.88
CA PHE A 141 1.30 16.18 -8.75
C PHE A 141 2.42 15.62 -7.86
N LYS A 142 3.68 15.95 -8.16
CA LYS A 142 4.85 15.56 -7.36
C LYS A 142 4.72 15.93 -5.88
N ASN A 143 4.24 17.14 -5.60
CA ASN A 143 4.06 17.67 -4.24
C ASN A 143 2.78 17.21 -3.54
N THR A 144 1.95 16.38 -4.18
CA THR A 144 0.76 15.83 -3.52
C THR A 144 1.21 14.87 -2.43
N SER A 145 0.70 15.05 -1.21
CA SER A 145 1.00 14.17 -0.08
C SER A 145 0.10 12.94 -0.09
N LEU A 146 0.70 11.76 0.05
CA LEU A 146 0.00 10.51 0.32
C LEU A 146 0.23 10.10 1.76
N ARG A 147 -0.85 9.71 2.43
CA ARG A 147 -0.80 9.19 3.79
C ARG A 147 -0.16 7.80 3.81
N MET A 148 0.77 7.60 4.73
CA MET A 148 1.43 6.33 4.98
C MET A 148 1.26 5.93 6.45
N ILE A 149 0.86 4.68 6.68
CA ILE A 149 0.85 4.04 8.00
C ILE A 149 2.07 3.13 8.04
N ILE A 150 2.98 3.41 8.97
CA ILE A 150 4.22 2.67 9.13
C ILE A 150 4.07 1.76 10.36
N LEU A 151 4.01 0.46 10.11
CA LEU A 151 4.10 -0.57 11.13
C LEU A 151 5.55 -0.66 11.60
N SER A 152 5.74 -0.68 12.92
CA SER A 152 7.06 -0.78 13.55
C SER A 152 7.81 -2.05 13.12
N ASP A 153 9.12 -2.00 13.27
CA ASP A 153 10.05 -3.13 13.05
C ASP A 153 9.90 -4.26 14.09
N LYS A 154 8.99 -4.11 15.06
CA LYS A 154 8.60 -5.15 16.03
C LYS A 154 7.59 -6.13 15.45
N ALA A 155 6.92 -5.78 14.36
CA ALA A 155 6.00 -6.66 13.67
C ALA A 155 6.79 -7.72 12.89
N ASP A 156 6.81 -8.95 13.42
CA ASP A 156 7.41 -10.08 12.71
C ASP A 156 6.68 -10.37 11.38
N GLU A 157 7.32 -11.16 10.51
CA GLU A 157 6.76 -11.51 9.20
C GLU A 157 5.35 -12.11 9.28
N LYS A 158 5.06 -12.91 10.32
CA LYS A 158 3.75 -13.51 10.52
C LYS A 158 2.70 -12.44 10.81
N VAL A 159 3.01 -11.46 11.67
CA VAL A 159 2.12 -10.32 11.97
C VAL A 159 1.92 -9.46 10.71
N ARG A 160 2.97 -9.16 9.95
CA ARG A 160 2.87 -8.40 8.69
C ARG A 160 1.97 -9.09 7.67
N ASN A 161 2.16 -10.41 7.49
CA ASN A 161 1.32 -11.21 6.59
C ASN A 161 -0.13 -11.27 7.08
N ASP A 162 -0.38 -11.46 8.38
CA ASP A 162 -1.75 -11.43 8.92
C ASP A 162 -2.43 -10.08 8.71
N ILE A 163 -1.70 -8.97 8.89
CA ILE A 163 -2.19 -7.62 8.60
C ILE A 163 -2.50 -7.47 7.10
N PHE A 164 -1.59 -7.91 6.22
CA PHE A 164 -1.81 -7.95 4.77
C PHE A 164 -3.11 -8.69 4.42
N TYR A 165 -3.29 -9.91 4.95
CA TYR A 165 -4.48 -10.70 4.68
C TYR A 165 -5.72 -10.03 5.25
N ARG A 166 -5.72 -9.52 6.48
CA ARG A 166 -6.91 -8.84 7.03
C ARG A 166 -7.32 -7.63 6.21
N ILE A 167 -6.37 -6.83 5.74
CA ILE A 167 -6.67 -5.65 4.92
C ILE A 167 -7.19 -6.05 3.54
N ASN A 168 -6.60 -7.07 2.91
CA ASN A 168 -6.97 -7.45 1.55
C ASN A 168 -8.18 -8.40 1.50
N THR A 169 -8.38 -9.25 2.51
CA THR A 169 -9.51 -10.19 2.60
C THR A 169 -10.79 -9.52 3.10
N SER A 170 -10.70 -8.51 3.98
CA SER A 170 -11.86 -7.67 4.28
C SER A 170 -12.40 -6.92 3.05
N ASN A 171 -11.58 -6.73 2.02
CA ASN A 171 -12.00 -6.22 0.71
C ASN A 171 -12.50 -7.31 -0.26
N LEU A 172 -12.17 -8.59 -0.04
CA LEU A 172 -12.61 -9.73 -0.86
C LEU A 172 -14.02 -10.22 -0.52
N ASP A 173 -14.42 -10.13 0.75
CA ASP A 173 -15.77 -10.53 1.22
C ASP A 173 -16.91 -9.61 0.75
N LEU A 174 -16.60 -8.58 -0.05
CA LEU A 174 -17.58 -7.70 -0.69
C LEU A 174 -17.78 -8.00 -2.18
N THR A 175 -17.13 -9.03 -2.73
CA THR A 175 -17.41 -9.52 -4.10
C THR A 175 -17.88 -10.98 -4.07
N PRO A 176 -19.06 -11.30 -4.64
CA PRO A 176 -19.51 -12.69 -4.75
C PRO A 176 -18.72 -13.37 -5.88
N ASN A 177 -17.55 -13.93 -5.56
CA ASN A 177 -16.84 -15.05 -6.22
C ASN A 177 -15.32 -14.87 -6.12
N SER A 178 -14.67 -15.60 -5.21
CA SER A 178 -13.21 -15.77 -5.22
C SER A 178 -12.86 -17.25 -5.20
N ASN A 179 -12.39 -17.76 -6.35
CA ASN A 179 -11.68 -19.03 -6.42
C ASN A 179 -10.34 -18.86 -5.68
N SER A 180 -10.12 -19.73 -4.70
CA SER A 180 -8.91 -19.81 -3.89
C SER A 180 -7.69 -20.12 -4.75
N LEU A 181 -6.73 -19.19 -4.81
CA LEU A 181 -5.37 -19.48 -5.25
C LEU A 181 -4.48 -19.49 -4.00
N LEU A 182 -4.29 -20.67 -3.43
CA LEU A 182 -3.24 -20.96 -2.47
C LEU A 182 -2.14 -21.74 -3.21
N PRO A 183 -0.85 -21.40 -3.06
CA PRO A 183 0.21 -22.37 -3.28
C PRO A 183 0.30 -23.28 -2.04
N ASN A 184 0.28 -24.59 -2.27
CA ASN A 184 0.53 -25.59 -1.23
C ASN A 184 1.97 -25.45 -0.70
N SER A 185 2.06 -25.53 0.64
CA SER A 185 3.16 -25.97 1.51
C SER A 185 4.51 -26.30 0.89
#